data_AF-A0A2D6SUZ1-F1
#
_entry.id   AF-A0A2D6SUZ1-F1
#
_cell.length_a   1.000
_cell.length_b   1.000
_cell.length_c   1.000
_cell.angle_alpha   90.00
_cell.angle_beta   90.00
_cell.angle_gamma   90.00
#
_symmetry.space_group_name_H-M   'P 1'
#
loop_
_entity.id
_entity.type
_entity.pdbx_description
1 polymer ?
#
loop_
_entity_poly.entity_id
_entity_poly.type
_entity_poly.pdbx_seq_one_letter_code
_entity_poly.pdbx_strand_id
1 'polypeptide(L)'
;MTRMPTVLLLMCIAAGIALPVKGDPAPTKKKPLVPHVGDLVLESRAKLEMLSEFVKDEKTFKEALEEEQPKAAGVLACMAQAIAEHPDKKSAKVSAVALRDAAIEARDATELDEAKAALAKIETALAGKAEPDGDDVSFAWDELIGMFEMMEEMNTRQSKINRIMRRSREPLEDSLHATTNLVLSIAMEADISYVDEDEDIKLWVDISQEYIEDMQIVAAAIREGKAKDGKKPFLDGVKTCTACHKKLRDGDE
;
A
#
# COMPACT_ATOMS: atom_id res chain seq x y z
N MET A 1 26.90 81.11 29.48
CA MET A 1 27.35 80.87 28.08
C MET A 1 27.73 79.39 27.97
N THR A 2 26.75 78.51 27.83
CA THR A 2 26.34 77.87 26.55
C THR A 2 27.47 77.12 25.84
N ARG A 3 27.42 75.78 25.90
CA ARG A 3 27.61 74.84 24.78
C ARG A 3 27.37 73.39 25.25
N MET A 4 26.22 72.82 24.86
CA MET A 4 26.00 71.37 24.82
C MET A 4 26.60 70.80 23.53
N PRO A 5 27.25 69.63 23.55
CA PRO A 5 27.53 68.89 22.33
C PRO A 5 26.41 67.89 22.03
N THR A 6 25.90 68.01 20.80
CA THR A 6 24.98 67.11 20.12
C THR A 6 25.59 65.71 19.99
N VAL A 7 24.95 64.68 20.56
CA VAL A 7 25.30 63.27 20.33
C VAL A 7 24.52 62.80 19.10
N LEU A 8 25.26 62.52 18.03
CA LEU A 8 24.74 61.96 16.78
C LEU A 8 24.58 60.44 16.95
N LEU A 9 23.34 59.94 16.95
CA LEU A 9 23.02 58.52 17.02
C LEU A 9 23.06 57.94 15.59
N LEU A 10 24.09 57.15 15.25
CA LEU A 10 24.15 56.38 14.01
C LEU A 10 23.33 55.07 14.20
N MET A 11 22.16 54.98 13.57
CA MET A 11 21.45 53.70 13.41
C MET A 11 22.01 52.96 12.20
N CYS A 12 22.75 51.87 12.44
CA CYS A 12 23.06 50.87 11.41
C CYS A 12 21.80 50.04 11.13
N ILE A 13 21.17 50.26 9.98
CA ILE A 13 20.13 49.36 9.45
C ILE A 13 20.85 48.18 8.81
N ALA A 14 20.87 47.03 9.49
CA ALA A 14 21.25 45.76 8.90
C ALA A 14 20.12 45.30 7.98
N ALA A 15 20.29 45.46 6.67
CA ALA A 15 19.42 44.85 5.67
C ALA A 15 19.69 43.33 5.64
N GLY A 16 18.86 42.57 6.36
CA GLY A 16 18.85 41.12 6.28
C GLY A 16 18.34 40.67 4.91
N ILE A 17 19.21 40.07 4.10
CA ILE A 17 18.85 39.39 2.86
C ILE A 17 18.09 38.13 3.26
N ALA A 18 16.77 38.13 3.10
CA ALA A 18 15.96 36.93 3.23
C ALA A 18 16.23 36.02 2.03
N LEU A 19 17.00 34.96 2.23
CA LEU A 19 17.08 33.87 1.26
C LEU A 19 15.72 33.14 1.26
N PRO A 20 15.12 32.85 0.09
CA PRO A 20 13.94 32.03 0.03
C PRO A 20 14.32 30.61 0.48
N VAL A 21 13.84 30.22 1.66
CA VAL A 21 13.76 28.82 2.06
C VAL A 21 12.85 28.16 1.03
N LYS A 22 13.38 27.22 0.23
CA LYS A 22 12.56 26.26 -0.50
C LYS A 22 11.79 25.48 0.56
N GLY A 23 10.55 25.89 0.81
CA GLY A 23 9.65 25.06 1.59
C GLY A 23 9.45 23.75 0.84
N ASP A 24 9.51 22.64 1.57
CA ASP A 24 9.04 21.36 1.06
C ASP A 24 7.66 21.56 0.42
N PRO A 25 7.37 20.96 -0.74
CA PRO A 25 6.06 21.08 -1.35
C PRO A 25 5.01 20.70 -0.32
N ALA A 26 4.12 21.65 0.00
CA ALA A 26 3.05 21.42 0.95
C ALA A 26 2.28 20.17 0.52
N PRO A 27 2.04 19.20 1.41
CA PRO A 27 1.34 17.98 1.06
C PRO A 27 -0.01 18.36 0.47
N THR A 28 -0.22 18.00 -0.80
CA THR A 28 -1.53 18.14 -1.41
C THR A 28 -2.46 17.28 -0.57
N LYS A 29 -3.47 17.89 0.04
CA LYS A 29 -4.50 17.16 0.80
C LYS A 29 -5.29 16.29 -0.18
N LYS A 30 -4.72 15.16 -0.57
CA LYS A 30 -5.40 14.13 -1.34
C LYS A 30 -6.48 13.54 -0.44
N LYS A 31 -7.66 13.36 -1.01
CA LYS A 31 -8.77 12.70 -0.33
C LYS A 31 -8.27 11.31 0.05
N PRO A 32 -8.44 10.83 1.30
CA PRO A 32 -8.00 9.50 1.64
C PRO A 32 -8.69 8.54 0.67
N LEU A 33 -7.87 7.83 -0.11
CA LEU A 33 -8.30 6.80 -1.03
C LEU A 33 -8.60 5.58 -0.17
N VAL A 34 -9.83 5.10 -0.29
CA VAL A 34 -10.39 4.14 0.66
C VAL A 34 -11.14 3.09 -0.15
N PRO A 35 -10.54 1.91 -0.42
CA PRO A 35 -11.27 0.79 -0.99
C PRO A 35 -12.47 0.44 -0.12
N HIS A 36 -13.50 -0.17 -0.68
CA HIS A 36 -14.64 -0.60 0.13
C HIS A 36 -14.17 -1.62 1.18
N VAL A 37 -14.33 -1.35 2.48
CA VAL A 37 -13.84 -2.23 3.57
C VAL A 37 -14.29 -3.69 3.44
N GLY A 38 -15.48 -3.94 2.90
CA GLY A 38 -15.95 -5.29 2.61
C GLY A 38 -15.04 -6.05 1.64
N ASP A 39 -14.41 -5.37 0.69
CA ASP A 39 -13.51 -5.96 -0.29
C ASP A 39 -12.17 -6.32 0.35
N LEU A 40 -11.69 -5.47 1.26
CA LEU A 40 -10.52 -5.78 2.08
C LEU A 40 -10.75 -7.05 2.92
N VAL A 41 -11.93 -7.17 3.54
CA VAL A 41 -12.29 -8.36 4.33
C VAL A 41 -12.43 -9.61 3.44
N LEU A 42 -13.01 -9.49 2.25
CA LEU A 42 -13.13 -10.60 1.31
C LEU A 42 -11.77 -11.09 0.81
N GLU A 43 -10.90 -10.18 0.39
CA GLU A 43 -9.54 -10.53 -0.04
C GLU A 43 -8.73 -11.11 1.13
N SER A 44 -8.90 -10.59 2.35
CA SER A 44 -8.25 -11.15 3.55
C SER A 44 -8.66 -12.61 3.79
N ARG A 45 -9.94 -12.95 3.59
CA ARG A 45 -10.41 -14.34 3.69
C ARG A 45 -9.88 -15.22 2.56
N ALA A 46 -9.81 -14.70 1.34
CA ALA A 46 -9.20 -15.43 0.23
C ALA A 46 -7.72 -15.74 0.50
N LYS A 47 -6.97 -14.81 1.11
CA LYS A 47 -5.59 -15.06 1.53
C LYS A 47 -5.48 -16.05 2.69
N LEU A 48 -6.39 -16.02 3.67
CA LEU A 48 -6.48 -17.08 4.68
C LEU A 48 -6.66 -18.46 4.03
N GLU A 49 -7.57 -18.60 3.06
CA GLU A 49 -7.79 -19.88 2.37
C GLU A 49 -6.52 -20.38 1.65
N MET A 50 -5.78 -19.49 0.99
CA MET A 50 -4.49 -19.84 0.37
C MET A 50 -3.46 -20.30 1.40
N LEU A 51 -3.28 -19.54 2.49
CA LEU A 51 -2.32 -19.85 3.56
C LEU A 51 -2.66 -21.19 4.24
N SER A 52 -3.95 -21.49 4.43
CA SER A 52 -4.41 -22.78 4.95
C SER A 52 -4.00 -23.95 4.07
N GLU A 53 -4.05 -23.79 2.75
CA GLU A 53 -3.60 -24.83 1.81
C GLU A 53 -2.08 -25.03 1.85
N PHE A 54 -1.31 -23.94 2.00
CA PHE A 54 0.15 -24.00 2.07
C PHE A 54 0.65 -24.77 3.29
N VAL A 55 -0.03 -24.67 4.44
CA VAL A 55 0.41 -25.30 5.69
C VAL A 55 -0.22 -26.68 5.96
N LYS A 56 -0.88 -27.30 4.97
CA LYS A 56 -1.55 -28.60 5.18
C LYS A 56 -0.58 -29.73 5.52
N ASP A 57 0.59 -29.73 4.89
CA ASP A 57 1.66 -30.70 5.09
C ASP A 57 3.04 -30.12 4.76
N GLU A 58 4.10 -30.79 5.22
CA GLU A 58 5.48 -30.32 5.10
C GLU A 58 5.94 -30.15 3.64
N LYS A 59 5.44 -31.00 2.73
CA LYS A 59 5.80 -30.91 1.32
C LYS A 59 5.23 -29.64 0.70
N THR A 60 3.93 -29.42 0.89
CA THR A 60 3.22 -28.27 0.33
C THR A 60 3.76 -26.96 0.91
N PHE A 61 4.08 -26.95 2.20
CA PHE A 61 4.68 -25.79 2.84
C PHE A 61 6.05 -25.46 2.24
N LYS A 62 6.95 -26.46 2.10
CA LYS A 62 8.26 -26.24 1.48
C LYS A 62 8.17 -25.76 0.04
N GLU A 63 7.19 -26.25 -0.73
CA GLU A 63 6.95 -25.78 -2.11
C GLU A 63 6.44 -24.32 -2.14
N ALA A 64 5.66 -23.90 -1.14
CA ALA A 64 5.13 -22.54 -1.06
C ALA A 64 6.08 -21.53 -0.40
N LEU A 65 7.01 -21.99 0.45
CA LEU A 65 7.83 -21.16 1.34
C LEU A 65 8.65 -20.10 0.61
N GLU A 66 9.18 -20.41 -0.58
CA GLU A 66 10.09 -19.51 -1.29
C GLU A 66 9.40 -18.36 -2.02
N GLU A 67 8.13 -18.50 -2.40
CA GLU A 67 7.47 -17.53 -3.31
C GLU A 67 6.02 -17.25 -2.91
N GLU A 68 5.21 -18.28 -2.67
CA GLU A 68 3.77 -18.12 -2.53
C GLU A 68 3.33 -17.75 -1.10
N GLN A 69 3.96 -18.35 -0.08
CA GLN A 69 3.63 -18.12 1.33
C GLN A 69 3.98 -16.69 1.77
N PRO A 70 5.21 -16.17 1.58
CA PRO A 70 5.54 -14.79 1.97
C PRO A 70 4.71 -13.75 1.21
N LYS A 71 4.47 -13.98 -0.09
CA LYS A 71 3.63 -13.13 -0.94
C LYS A 71 2.18 -13.09 -0.45
N ALA A 72 1.56 -14.24 -0.20
CA ALA A 72 0.17 -14.29 0.28
C ALA A 72 0.01 -13.65 1.67
N ALA A 73 0.96 -13.91 2.58
CA ALA A 73 0.98 -13.34 3.93
C ALA A 73 1.24 -11.83 3.91
N GLY A 74 2.18 -11.35 3.11
CA GLY A 74 2.44 -9.91 2.93
C GLY A 74 1.24 -9.16 2.36
N VAL A 75 0.54 -9.72 1.37
CA VAL A 75 -0.70 -9.12 0.86
C VAL A 75 -1.76 -9.06 1.96
N LEU A 76 -1.90 -10.10 2.78
CA LEU A 76 -2.83 -10.09 3.92
C LEU A 76 -2.45 -9.02 4.95
N ALA A 77 -1.16 -8.82 5.24
CA ALA A 77 -0.68 -7.76 6.12
C ALA A 77 -1.08 -6.37 5.60
N CYS A 78 -0.90 -6.10 4.30
CA CYS A 78 -1.34 -4.85 3.67
C CYS A 78 -2.87 -4.67 3.74
N MET A 79 -3.66 -5.72 3.51
CA MET A 79 -5.13 -5.64 3.65
C MET A 79 -5.55 -5.32 5.08
N ALA A 80 -4.89 -5.95 6.05
CA ALA A 80 -5.16 -5.74 7.47
C ALA A 80 -4.80 -4.30 7.91
N GLN A 81 -3.66 -3.77 7.46
CA GLN A 81 -3.29 -2.36 7.68
C GLN A 81 -4.32 -1.43 7.04
N ALA A 82 -4.73 -1.68 5.79
CA ALA A 82 -5.78 -0.92 5.12
C ALA A 82 -7.08 -0.91 5.95
N ILE A 83 -7.50 -2.05 6.52
CA ILE A 83 -8.68 -2.12 7.39
C ILE A 83 -8.47 -1.33 8.69
N ALA A 84 -7.29 -1.41 9.32
CA ALA A 84 -6.99 -0.72 10.57
C ALA A 84 -7.06 0.82 10.42
N GLU A 85 -6.64 1.34 9.26
CA GLU A 85 -6.67 2.75 8.91
C GLU A 85 -8.01 3.21 8.29
N HIS A 86 -8.85 2.28 7.84
CA HIS A 86 -10.09 2.58 7.13
C HIS A 86 -11.09 3.38 8.00
N PRO A 87 -11.76 4.44 7.46
CA PRO A 87 -12.80 5.19 8.18
C PRO A 87 -13.94 4.31 8.73
N ASP A 88 -14.45 3.39 7.92
CA ASP A 88 -15.48 2.40 8.27
C ASP A 88 -14.97 1.10 8.92
N LYS A 89 -13.77 1.08 9.52
CA LYS A 89 -13.16 -0.13 10.10
C LYS A 89 -14.05 -0.92 11.06
N LYS A 90 -14.92 -0.24 11.81
CA LYS A 90 -15.90 -0.87 12.72
C LYS A 90 -16.86 -1.83 11.99
N SER A 91 -17.15 -1.57 10.71
CA SER A 91 -18.03 -2.43 9.90
C SER A 91 -17.34 -3.71 9.43
N ALA A 92 -16.01 -3.77 9.43
CA ALA A 92 -15.25 -4.94 9.05
C ALA A 92 -15.48 -6.13 9.99
N LYS A 93 -15.72 -5.86 11.28
CA LYS A 93 -15.87 -6.87 12.35
C LYS A 93 -14.68 -7.85 12.44
N VAL A 94 -13.48 -7.35 12.14
CA VAL A 94 -12.21 -8.08 12.29
C VAL A 94 -11.30 -7.33 13.26
N SER A 95 -10.41 -8.05 13.94
CA SER A 95 -9.34 -7.46 14.76
C SER A 95 -8.17 -7.07 13.86
N ALA A 96 -8.28 -5.95 13.13
CA ALA A 96 -7.39 -5.61 12.02
C ALA A 96 -5.90 -5.51 12.39
N VAL A 97 -5.57 -4.93 13.54
CA VAL A 97 -4.18 -4.84 14.04
C VAL A 97 -3.61 -6.23 14.30
N ALA A 98 -4.31 -7.04 15.09
CA ALA A 98 -3.91 -8.43 15.34
C ALA A 98 -3.83 -9.28 14.06
N LEU A 99 -4.68 -9.00 13.06
CA LEU A 99 -4.63 -9.67 11.76
C LEU A 99 -3.35 -9.33 11.00
N ARG A 100 -2.93 -8.06 11.00
CA ARG A 100 -1.69 -7.60 10.37
C ARG A 100 -0.49 -8.29 11.02
N ASP A 101 -0.42 -8.24 12.35
CA ASP A 101 0.73 -8.77 13.09
C ASP A 101 0.84 -10.30 12.89
N ALA A 102 -0.29 -11.02 12.94
CA ALA A 102 -0.32 -12.44 12.63
C ALA A 102 0.05 -12.77 11.17
N ALA A 103 -0.29 -11.90 10.22
CA ALA A 103 0.12 -12.05 8.83
C ALA A 103 1.62 -11.81 8.64
N ILE A 104 2.22 -10.87 9.37
CA ILE A 104 3.68 -10.66 9.42
C ILE A 104 4.36 -11.92 9.98
N GLU A 105 3.86 -12.48 11.08
CA GLU A 105 4.37 -13.75 11.62
C GLU A 105 4.28 -14.89 10.58
N ALA A 106 3.18 -14.97 9.82
CA ALA A 106 3.01 -15.99 8.79
C ALA A 106 3.94 -15.80 7.58
N ARG A 107 4.30 -14.55 7.27
CA ARG A 107 5.26 -14.20 6.23
C ARG A 107 6.68 -14.61 6.63
N ASP A 108 7.04 -14.38 7.89
CA ASP A 108 8.37 -14.59 8.42
C ASP A 108 8.59 -16.04 8.91
N ALA A 109 7.54 -16.86 8.92
CA ALA A 109 7.59 -18.26 9.31
C ALA A 109 8.49 -19.08 8.36
N THR A 110 9.48 -19.74 8.92
CA THR A 110 10.42 -20.61 8.17
C THR A 110 10.12 -22.10 8.37
N GLU A 111 9.34 -22.41 9.42
CA GLU A 111 8.96 -23.77 9.78
C GLU A 111 7.44 -23.97 9.73
N LEU A 112 7.00 -25.20 9.42
CA LEU A 112 5.58 -25.52 9.27
C LEU A 112 4.76 -25.22 10.53
N ASP A 113 5.32 -25.49 11.70
CA ASP A 113 4.63 -25.29 12.98
C ASP A 113 4.47 -23.79 13.31
N GLU A 114 5.43 -22.95 12.90
CA GLU A 114 5.35 -21.49 13.02
C GLU A 114 4.22 -20.97 12.12
N ALA A 115 4.18 -21.41 10.86
CA ALA A 115 3.16 -21.00 9.91
C ALA A 115 1.75 -21.43 10.36
N LYS A 116 1.60 -22.63 10.93
CA LYS A 116 0.33 -23.08 11.52
C LYS A 116 -0.09 -22.26 12.74
N ALA A 117 0.87 -21.89 13.60
CA ALA A 117 0.58 -21.04 14.75
C ALA A 117 0.11 -19.64 14.31
N ALA A 118 0.77 -19.05 13.32
CA ALA A 118 0.37 -17.78 12.74
C ALA A 118 -1.01 -17.88 12.06
N LEU A 119 -1.30 -18.97 11.34
CA LEU A 119 -2.61 -19.21 10.74
C LEU A 119 -3.75 -19.20 11.77
N ALA A 120 -3.57 -19.88 12.90
CA ALA A 120 -4.58 -19.89 13.97
C ALA A 120 -4.85 -18.47 14.54
N LYS A 121 -3.81 -17.62 14.61
CA LYS A 121 -3.96 -16.21 15.00
C LYS A 121 -4.72 -15.41 13.93
N ILE A 122 -4.40 -15.62 12.65
CA ILE A 122 -5.13 -15.01 11.52
C ILE A 122 -6.62 -15.35 11.58
N GLU A 123 -6.98 -16.62 11.77
CA GLU A 123 -8.37 -17.06 11.89
C GLU A 123 -9.10 -16.37 13.06
N THR A 124 -8.43 -16.29 14.22
CA THR A 124 -8.95 -15.63 15.42
C THR A 124 -9.18 -14.13 15.18
N ALA A 125 -8.24 -13.46 14.51
CA ALA A 125 -8.33 -12.05 14.18
C ALA A 125 -9.42 -11.75 13.14
N LEU A 126 -9.56 -12.58 12.10
CA LEU A 126 -10.64 -12.49 11.10
C LEU A 126 -12.03 -12.77 11.68
N ALA A 127 -12.11 -13.53 12.78
CA ALA A 127 -13.34 -13.73 13.54
C ALA A 127 -13.67 -12.54 14.46
N GLY A 128 -12.80 -11.52 14.56
CA GLY A 128 -12.96 -10.38 15.46
C GLY A 128 -12.81 -10.76 16.94
N LYS A 129 -12.06 -11.82 17.23
CA LYS A 129 -11.90 -12.38 18.58
C LYS A 129 -10.49 -12.21 19.15
N ALA A 130 -9.56 -11.67 18.36
CA ALA A 130 -8.23 -11.38 18.85
C ALA A 130 -8.24 -10.04 19.61
N GLU A 131 -7.61 -10.04 20.78
CA GLU A 131 -7.20 -8.81 21.43
C GLU A 131 -6.02 -8.24 20.64
N PRO A 132 -5.93 -6.92 20.43
CA PRO A 132 -4.78 -6.33 19.79
C PRO A 132 -3.56 -6.43 20.71
N ASP A 133 -2.43 -6.93 20.20
CA ASP A 133 -1.13 -6.89 20.89
C ASP A 133 -0.56 -5.45 20.78
N GLY A 134 -1.23 -4.50 21.44
CA GLY A 134 -0.85 -3.09 21.47
C GLY A 134 -1.86 -2.14 20.80
N ASP A 135 -1.75 -0.85 21.11
CA ASP A 135 -2.67 0.19 20.61
C ASP A 135 -2.21 0.84 19.29
N ASP A 136 -1.08 0.40 18.71
CA ASP A 136 -0.52 1.04 17.51
C ASP A 136 -1.27 0.63 16.24
N VAL A 137 -2.11 1.56 15.78
CA VAL A 137 -2.89 1.42 14.56
C VAL A 137 -2.01 1.59 13.32
N SER A 138 -0.84 2.22 13.44
CA SER A 138 0.08 2.47 12.31
C SER A 138 1.25 1.50 12.31
N PHE A 139 1.49 0.87 11.17
CA PHE A 139 2.71 0.13 10.87
C PHE A 139 3.33 0.72 9.60
N ALA A 140 4.65 0.65 9.47
CA ALA A 140 5.35 1.18 8.30
C ALA A 140 4.94 0.37 7.05
N TRP A 141 4.34 1.04 6.06
CA TRP A 141 3.73 0.38 4.89
C TRP A 141 4.76 -0.39 4.03
N ASP A 142 6.01 0.09 4.02
CA ASP A 142 7.18 -0.49 3.38
C ASP A 142 7.72 -1.75 4.08
N GLU A 143 7.29 -2.02 5.32
CA GLU A 143 7.71 -3.20 6.07
C GLU A 143 6.68 -4.35 5.99
N LEU A 144 5.54 -4.18 5.30
CA LEU A 144 4.45 -5.15 5.27
C LEU A 144 4.67 -6.28 4.25
N ILE A 145 5.25 -5.96 3.10
CA ILE A 145 5.50 -6.88 1.99
C ILE A 145 6.79 -6.48 1.27
N GLY A 146 7.57 -7.46 0.81
CA GLY A 146 8.74 -7.17 -0.02
C GLY A 146 8.34 -6.69 -1.42
N MET A 147 9.11 -5.76 -1.99
CA MET A 147 8.84 -5.20 -3.32
C MET A 147 8.74 -6.27 -4.42
N PHE A 148 9.58 -7.31 -4.36
CA PHE A 148 9.55 -8.39 -5.36
C PHE A 148 8.19 -9.12 -5.34
N GLU A 149 7.78 -9.61 -4.17
CA GLU A 149 6.51 -10.31 -3.97
C GLU A 149 5.31 -9.41 -4.31
N MET A 150 5.40 -8.14 -3.93
CA MET A 150 4.40 -7.13 -4.24
C MET A 150 4.24 -6.94 -5.75
N MET A 151 5.34 -6.75 -6.48
CA MET A 151 5.31 -6.55 -7.93
C MET A 151 4.80 -7.79 -8.68
N GLU A 152 5.15 -9.00 -8.22
CA GLU A 152 4.62 -10.25 -8.78
C GLU A 152 3.10 -10.38 -8.61
N GLU A 153 2.59 -10.09 -7.40
CA GLU A 153 1.15 -10.07 -7.15
C GLU A 153 0.48 -9.01 -8.02
N MET A 154 1.01 -7.78 -8.04
CA MET A 154 0.46 -6.68 -8.85
C MET A 154 0.38 -7.04 -10.33
N ASN A 155 1.40 -7.68 -10.89
CA ASN A 155 1.41 -8.13 -12.29
C ASN A 155 0.37 -9.24 -12.54
N THR A 156 0.26 -10.21 -11.64
CA THR A 156 -0.74 -11.28 -11.71
C THR A 156 -2.16 -10.71 -11.72
N ARG A 157 -2.43 -9.74 -10.84
CA ARG A 157 -3.71 -9.03 -10.75
C ARG A 157 -3.95 -8.15 -11.98
N GLN A 158 -2.94 -7.45 -12.48
CA GLN A 158 -3.02 -6.63 -13.70
C GLN A 158 -3.48 -7.45 -14.91
N SER A 159 -2.93 -8.67 -15.06
CA SER A 159 -3.30 -9.61 -16.11
C SER A 159 -4.78 -10.05 -16.02
N LYS A 160 -5.31 -10.20 -14.80
CA LYS A 160 -6.73 -10.49 -14.56
C LYS A 160 -7.61 -9.28 -14.89
N ILE A 161 -7.23 -8.08 -14.44
CA ILE A 161 -7.96 -6.83 -14.71
C ILE A 161 -8.07 -6.60 -16.21
N ASN A 162 -7.01 -6.81 -17.00
CA ASN A 162 -7.06 -6.68 -18.46
C ASN A 162 -8.15 -7.57 -19.10
N ARG A 163 -8.35 -8.79 -18.59
CA ARG A 163 -9.44 -9.67 -19.04
C ARG A 163 -10.81 -9.14 -18.61
N ILE A 164 -10.92 -8.65 -17.38
CA ILE A 164 -12.15 -8.08 -16.79
C ILE A 164 -12.61 -6.83 -17.56
N MET A 165 -11.67 -5.98 -17.99
CA MET A 165 -11.97 -4.79 -18.82
C MET A 165 -12.65 -5.15 -20.15
N ARG A 166 -12.43 -6.37 -20.67
CA ARG A 166 -13.13 -6.88 -21.85
C ARG A 166 -14.50 -7.43 -21.47
N ARG A 167 -14.56 -8.18 -20.37
CA ARG A 167 -15.77 -8.81 -19.85
C ARG A 167 -15.62 -9.17 -18.38
N SER A 168 -16.21 -8.38 -17.50
CA SER A 168 -16.48 -8.78 -16.12
C SER A 168 -17.61 -9.81 -16.10
N ARG A 169 -17.52 -10.77 -15.17
CA ARG A 169 -18.53 -11.82 -14.96
C ARG A 169 -19.11 -11.76 -13.55
N GLU A 170 -18.24 -11.54 -12.57
CA GLU A 170 -18.57 -11.53 -11.16
C GLU A 170 -18.06 -10.20 -10.58
N PRO A 171 -18.84 -9.10 -10.67
CA PRO A 171 -18.37 -7.74 -10.37
C PRO A 171 -17.69 -7.58 -9.00
N LEU A 172 -18.17 -8.29 -7.99
CA LEU A 172 -17.62 -8.24 -6.63
C LEU A 172 -16.21 -8.85 -6.61
N GLU A 173 -16.08 -10.10 -7.04
CA GLU A 173 -14.83 -10.87 -7.08
C GLU A 173 -13.82 -10.24 -8.06
N ASP A 174 -14.29 -9.82 -9.24
CA ASP A 174 -13.48 -9.15 -10.25
C ASP A 174 -12.88 -7.84 -9.71
N SER A 175 -13.62 -7.11 -8.88
CA SER A 175 -13.15 -5.84 -8.31
C SER A 175 -12.01 -6.02 -7.32
N LEU A 176 -11.93 -7.18 -6.66
CA LEU A 176 -10.88 -7.48 -5.69
C LEU A 176 -9.49 -7.37 -6.32
N HIS A 177 -9.33 -7.66 -7.60
CA HIS A 177 -8.01 -7.52 -8.24
C HIS A 177 -7.52 -6.09 -8.31
N ALA A 178 -8.40 -5.14 -8.62
CA ALA A 178 -8.04 -3.72 -8.64
C ALA A 178 -7.91 -3.19 -7.20
N THR A 179 -8.72 -3.67 -6.26
CA THR A 179 -8.56 -3.37 -4.82
C THR A 179 -7.22 -3.86 -4.29
N THR A 180 -6.75 -5.06 -4.67
CA THR A 180 -5.43 -5.55 -4.29
C THR A 180 -4.33 -4.64 -4.82
N ASN A 181 -4.36 -4.29 -6.11
CA ASN A 181 -3.35 -3.39 -6.68
C ASN A 181 -3.39 -2.00 -6.04
N LEU A 182 -4.59 -1.47 -5.76
CA LEU A 182 -4.75 -0.21 -5.03
C LEU A 182 -4.03 -0.24 -3.68
N VAL A 183 -4.28 -1.27 -2.86
CA VAL A 183 -3.69 -1.39 -1.51
C VAL A 183 -2.18 -1.61 -1.59
N LEU A 184 -1.71 -2.48 -2.47
CA LEU A 184 -0.28 -2.72 -2.67
C LEU A 184 0.45 -1.47 -3.15
N SER A 185 -0.22 -0.59 -3.91
CA SER A 185 0.41 0.65 -4.37
C SER A 185 0.65 1.66 -3.25
N ILE A 186 -0.06 1.54 -2.12
CA ILE A 186 0.23 2.34 -0.91
C ILE A 186 1.53 1.84 -0.26
N ALA A 187 1.73 0.52 -0.20
CA ALA A 187 3.00 -0.07 0.25
C ALA A 187 4.15 0.33 -0.70
N MET A 188 3.91 0.28 -2.01
CA MET A 188 4.85 0.76 -3.01
C MET A 188 5.21 2.23 -2.82
N GLU A 189 4.24 3.13 -2.65
CA GLU A 189 4.53 4.55 -2.41
C GLU A 189 5.46 4.76 -1.21
N ALA A 190 5.31 3.97 -0.15
CA ALA A 190 6.14 4.03 1.05
C ALA A 190 7.54 3.41 0.86
N ASP A 191 7.66 2.34 0.08
CA ASP A 191 8.92 1.62 -0.12
C ASP A 191 9.80 2.31 -1.17
N ILE A 192 10.68 3.19 -0.71
CA ILE A 192 11.67 3.89 -1.54
C ILE A 192 12.99 3.12 -1.69
N SER A 193 13.09 1.88 -1.20
CA SER A 193 14.36 1.13 -1.20
C SER A 193 14.90 0.79 -2.60
N TYR A 194 14.07 0.97 -3.63
CA TYR A 194 14.38 0.75 -5.04
C TYR A 194 14.63 2.06 -5.82
N VAL A 195 14.65 3.20 -5.14
CA VAL A 195 14.94 4.51 -5.73
C VAL A 195 16.36 4.91 -5.35
N ASP A 196 17.27 4.85 -6.32
CA ASP A 196 18.70 5.10 -6.07
C ASP A 196 19.01 6.58 -5.83
N GLU A 197 18.34 7.47 -6.56
CA GLU A 197 18.62 8.91 -6.55
C GLU A 197 17.55 9.68 -5.77
N ASP A 198 17.96 10.51 -4.80
CA ASP A 198 17.05 11.33 -3.99
C ASP A 198 16.12 12.22 -4.84
N GLU A 199 16.59 12.64 -6.03
CA GLU A 199 15.81 13.44 -6.95
C GLU A 199 14.65 12.68 -7.62
N ASP A 200 14.74 11.36 -7.68
CA ASP A 200 13.72 10.47 -8.25
C ASP A 200 12.64 10.07 -7.23
N ILE A 201 12.85 10.30 -5.92
CA ILE A 201 11.85 10.03 -4.88
C ILE A 201 10.54 10.77 -5.17
N LYS A 202 10.64 12.02 -5.63
CA LYS A 202 9.44 12.79 -6.00
C LYS A 202 8.68 12.11 -7.13
N LEU A 203 9.39 11.65 -8.15
CA LEU A 203 8.79 10.97 -9.30
C LEU A 203 8.11 9.66 -8.86
N TRP A 204 8.76 8.88 -8.00
CA TRP A 204 8.21 7.66 -7.40
C TRP A 204 6.88 7.93 -6.69
N VAL A 205 6.84 8.92 -5.81
CA VAL A 205 5.64 9.30 -5.06
C VAL A 205 4.54 9.77 -6.00
N ASP A 206 4.85 10.65 -6.96
CA ASP A 206 3.85 11.17 -7.91
C ASP A 206 3.22 10.02 -8.73
N ILE A 207 4.05 9.15 -9.31
CA ILE A 207 3.62 7.99 -10.11
C ILE A 207 2.81 6.99 -9.27
N SER A 208 3.26 6.68 -8.05
CA SER A 208 2.55 5.77 -7.16
C SER A 208 1.16 6.31 -6.84
N GLN A 209 1.05 7.60 -6.51
CA GLN A 209 -0.23 8.22 -6.21
C GLN A 209 -1.17 8.28 -7.43
N GLU A 210 -0.66 8.55 -8.63
CA GLU A 210 -1.46 8.46 -9.86
C GLU A 210 -2.02 7.05 -10.06
N TYR A 211 -1.20 6.03 -9.83
CA TYR A 211 -1.63 4.64 -9.95
C TYR A 211 -2.67 4.25 -8.87
N ILE A 212 -2.50 4.72 -7.63
CA ILE A 212 -3.50 4.56 -6.55
C ILE A 212 -4.83 5.20 -6.98
N GLU A 213 -4.81 6.44 -7.47
CA GLU A 213 -6.02 7.13 -7.94
C GLU A 213 -6.73 6.36 -9.07
N ASP A 214 -5.97 5.89 -10.06
CA ASP A 214 -6.51 5.10 -11.17
C ASP A 214 -7.10 3.77 -10.69
N MET A 215 -6.39 3.02 -9.83
CA MET A 215 -6.87 1.72 -9.35
C MET A 215 -8.11 1.84 -8.47
N GLN A 216 -8.28 2.94 -7.72
CA GLN A 216 -9.52 3.20 -7.00
C GLN A 216 -10.71 3.36 -7.97
N ILE A 217 -10.53 4.12 -9.05
CA ILE A 217 -11.58 4.31 -10.05
C ILE A 217 -11.89 2.97 -10.74
N VAL A 218 -10.86 2.19 -11.08
CA VAL A 218 -11.01 0.85 -11.67
C VAL A 218 -11.79 -0.08 -10.75
N ALA A 219 -11.41 -0.17 -9.48
CA ALA A 219 -12.06 -1.04 -8.49
C ALA A 219 -13.55 -0.69 -8.34
N ALA A 220 -13.87 0.60 -8.19
CA ALA A 220 -15.25 1.07 -8.09
C ALA A 220 -16.07 0.75 -9.36
N ALA A 221 -15.51 1.01 -10.55
CA ALA A 221 -16.18 0.75 -11.81
C ALA A 221 -16.45 -0.75 -12.03
N ILE A 222 -15.49 -1.63 -11.71
CA ILE A 222 -15.70 -3.09 -11.80
C ILE A 222 -16.78 -3.52 -10.82
N ARG A 223 -16.70 -3.07 -9.56
CA ARG A 223 -17.67 -3.41 -8.50
C ARG A 223 -19.10 -3.05 -8.87
N GLU A 224 -19.30 -1.91 -9.51
CA GLU A 224 -20.61 -1.45 -9.99
C GLU A 224 -21.12 -2.19 -11.25
N GLY A 225 -20.38 -3.17 -11.77
CA GLY A 225 -20.70 -3.85 -13.02
C GLY A 225 -20.46 -2.98 -14.26
N LYS A 226 -19.70 -1.89 -14.12
CA LYS A 226 -19.41 -0.89 -15.15
C LYS A 226 -17.93 -0.89 -15.53
N ALA A 227 -17.30 -2.06 -15.64
CA ALA A 227 -15.86 -2.19 -15.91
C ALA A 227 -15.35 -1.34 -17.10
N LYS A 228 -16.19 -1.08 -18.11
CA LYS A 228 -15.85 -0.21 -19.24
C LYS A 228 -15.54 1.24 -18.83
N ASP A 229 -16.18 1.75 -17.78
CA ASP A 229 -15.98 3.09 -17.27
C ASP A 229 -14.59 3.22 -16.60
N GLY A 230 -14.07 2.12 -16.05
CA GLY A 230 -12.72 2.01 -15.52
C GLY A 230 -11.62 1.79 -16.57
N LYS A 231 -11.97 1.59 -17.85
CA LYS A 231 -10.98 1.21 -18.87
C LYS A 231 -9.93 2.28 -19.12
N LYS A 232 -10.32 3.56 -19.16
CA LYS A 232 -9.35 4.65 -19.36
C LYS A 232 -8.39 4.75 -18.16
N PRO A 233 -8.87 4.88 -16.90
CA PRO A 233 -8.02 4.82 -15.71
C PRO A 233 -7.09 3.59 -15.69
N PHE A 234 -7.61 2.41 -16.03
CA PHE A 234 -6.78 1.20 -16.12
C PHE A 234 -5.62 1.34 -17.11
N LEU A 235 -5.88 1.89 -18.30
CA LEU A 235 -4.85 2.09 -19.31
C LEU A 235 -3.85 3.19 -18.94
N ASP A 236 -4.28 4.19 -18.17
CA ASP A 236 -3.38 5.23 -17.68
C ASP A 236 -2.48 4.68 -16.57
N GLY A 237 -3.01 3.93 -15.60
CA GLY A 237 -2.22 3.20 -14.62
C GLY A 237 -1.19 2.23 -15.25
N VAL A 238 -1.54 1.54 -16.35
CA VAL A 238 -0.57 0.70 -17.10
C VAL A 238 0.60 1.54 -17.65
N LYS A 239 0.32 2.75 -18.16
CA LYS A 239 1.37 3.64 -18.66
C LYS A 239 2.27 4.10 -17.51
N THR A 240 1.70 4.36 -16.33
CA THR A 240 2.42 4.73 -15.12
C THR A 240 3.40 3.62 -14.70
N CYS A 241 2.98 2.35 -14.70
CA CYS A 241 3.90 1.22 -14.47
C CYS A 241 5.03 1.17 -15.52
N THR A 242 4.69 1.39 -16.79
CA THR A 242 5.68 1.38 -17.89
C THR A 242 6.70 2.50 -17.75
N ALA A 243 6.24 3.71 -17.40
CA ALA A 243 7.11 4.86 -17.18
C ALA A 243 8.02 4.66 -15.96
N CYS A 244 7.48 4.11 -14.87
CA CYS A 244 8.24 3.75 -13.68
C CYS A 244 9.36 2.76 -14.00
N HIS A 245 9.06 1.64 -14.67
CA HIS A 245 10.07 0.65 -15.05
C HIS A 245 11.14 1.24 -15.97
N LYS A 246 10.73 2.02 -16.98
CA LYS A 246 11.67 2.65 -17.90
C LYS A 246 12.65 3.56 -17.16
N LYS A 247 12.15 4.39 -16.23
CA LYS A 247 12.98 5.41 -15.58
C LYS A 247 13.83 4.85 -14.44
N LEU A 248 13.24 4.00 -13.60
CA LEU A 248 13.83 3.62 -12.31
C LEU A 248 14.44 2.21 -12.30
N ARG A 249 14.10 1.35 -13.27
CA ARG A 249 14.62 -0.04 -13.30
C ARG A 249 15.54 -0.29 -14.48
N ASP A 250 15.11 0.10 -15.67
CA ASP A 250 15.81 -0.25 -16.91
C ASP A 250 16.91 0.80 -17.25
N GLY A 251 16.87 1.98 -16.62
CA GLY A 251 17.72 3.12 -16.96
C GLY A 251 17.34 3.74 -18.32
N ASP A 252 17.71 5.00 -18.54
CA ASP A 252 17.67 5.61 -19.87
C ASP A 252 18.80 5.00 -20.73
N GLU A 253 18.64 3.77 -21.24
CA GLU A 253 19.45 3.22 -22.34
C GLU A 253 19.20 3.97 -23.67
#